data_AF-A0A2E2HJH1-F1
#
_entry.id   AF-A0A2E2HJH1-F1
#
_cell.length_a   1.000
_cell.length_b   1.000
_cell.length_c   1.000
_cell.angle_alpha   90.00
_cell.angle_beta   90.00
_cell.angle_gamma   90.00
#
_symmetry.space_group_name_H-M   'P 1'
#
loop_
_entity.id
_entity.type
_entity.pdbx_description
1 polymer ?
#
loop_
_entity_poly.entity_id
_entity_poly.type
_entity_poly.pdbx_seq_one_letter_code
_entity_poly.pdbx_strand_id
1 'polypeptide(L)' 'MSTGRSTKQCSSCDTDDETFEYHGEDLQRMILCKICYDDYMAKEMTQYWKDHIQEEKRRTGMS' A
#
# COMPACT_ATOMS: atom_id res chain seq x y z
N MET A 1 1.64 19.53 15.17
CA MET A 1 1.02 19.14 13.89
C MET A 1 -0.11 18.18 14.23
N SER A 2 -1.36 18.59 14.04
CA SER A 2 -2.54 17.80 14.40
C SER A 2 -2.78 16.77 13.30
N THR A 3 -2.48 15.50 13.56
CA THR A 3 -2.98 14.39 12.73
C THR A 3 -4.48 14.29 12.99
N GLY A 4 -5.27 15.06 12.24
CA GLY A 4 -6.72 15.04 12.34
C GLY A 4 -7.22 13.64 11.99
N ARG A 5 -7.76 12.92 12.98
CA ARG A 5 -8.54 11.70 12.78
C ARG A 5 -9.74 12.07 11.91
N SER A 6 -9.59 11.91 10.60
CA SER A 6 -10.66 12.17 9.65
C SER A 6 -11.51 10.91 9.59
N THR A 7 -12.71 10.95 10.17
CA THR A 7 -13.74 9.90 10.00
C THR A 7 -14.28 9.93 8.57
N LYS A 8 -13.40 9.72 7.59
CA LYS A 8 -13.73 9.62 6.17
C LYS A 8 -13.94 8.14 5.86
N GLN A 9 -14.83 7.85 4.94
CA GLN A 9 -15.12 6.47 4.54
C GLN A 9 -13.89 5.83 3.87
N CYS A 10 -13.61 4.55 4.17
CA CYS A 10 -12.51 3.82 3.55
C CYS A 10 -12.79 3.63 2.05
N SER A 11 -11.91 4.14 1.19
CA SER A 11 -12.05 4.04 -0.27
C SER A 11 -12.02 2.60 -0.83
N SER A 12 -11.59 1.61 -0.03
CA SER A 12 -11.47 0.22 -0.48
C SER A 12 -12.58 -0.71 -0.01
N CYS A 13 -13.18 -0.46 1.16
CA CYS A 13 -14.17 -1.37 1.75
C CYS A 13 -15.41 -0.65 2.27
N ASP A 14 -15.49 0.66 2.06
CA ASP A 14 -16.62 1.52 2.44
C ASP A 14 -16.94 1.53 3.94
N THR A 15 -16.03 1.05 4.80
CA THR A 15 -16.22 1.11 6.25
C THR A 15 -16.16 2.54 6.77
N ASP A 16 -16.97 2.80 7.80
CA ASP A 16 -17.00 4.06 8.57
C ASP A 16 -16.09 4.01 9.81
N ASP A 17 -15.26 2.96 9.94
CA ASP A 17 -14.24 2.85 10.97
C ASP A 17 -13.13 3.92 10.82
N GLU A 18 -12.19 3.95 11.76
CA GLU A 18 -11.05 4.88 11.70
C GLU A 18 -10.24 4.71 10.41
N THR A 19 -10.20 5.77 9.61
CA THR A 19 -9.38 5.87 8.40
C THR A 19 -8.31 6.93 8.53
N PHE A 20 -7.26 6.75 7.73
CA PHE A 20 -6.13 7.65 7.65
C PHE A 20 -5.82 7.98 6.20
N GLU A 21 -5.15 9.12 6.00
CA GLU A 21 -4.62 9.52 4.71
C GLU A 21 -3.24 8.88 4.50
N TYR A 22 -3.11 8.10 3.43
CA TYR A 22 -1.89 7.42 3.01
C TYR A 22 -1.46 7.91 1.62
N HIS A 23 -0.19 7.65 1.28
CA HIS A 23 0.35 7.86 -0.06
C HIS A 23 0.47 6.52 -0.77
N GLY A 24 -0.25 6.36 -1.88
CA GLY A 24 -0.09 5.21 -2.77
C GLY A 24 0.90 5.46 -3.90
N GLU A 25 0.82 4.64 -4.94
CA GLU A 25 1.59 4.81 -6.19
C GLU A 25 1.46 6.24 -6.73
N ASP A 26 2.57 6.77 -7.27
CA ASP A 26 2.67 8.13 -7.84
C ASP A 26 2.18 9.27 -6.92
N LEU A 27 2.36 9.11 -5.60
CA LEU A 27 1.95 10.09 -4.57
C LEU A 27 0.43 10.32 -4.52
N GLN A 28 -0.37 9.42 -5.10
CA GLN A 28 -1.82 9.51 -5.01
C GLN A 28 -2.27 9.42 -3.55
N ARG A 29 -3.14 10.35 -3.14
CA ARG A 29 -3.69 10.36 -1.79
C ARG A 29 -4.78 9.30 -1.69
N MET A 30 -4.62 8.39 -0.74
CA MET A 30 -5.57 7.32 -0.45
C MET A 30 -6.15 7.51 0.94
N ILE A 31 -7.45 7.26 1.10
CA ILE A 31 -8.09 7.21 2.41
C ILE A 31 -8.47 5.76 2.68
N LEU A 32 -7.78 5.12 3.61
CA LEU A 32 -7.97 3.71 3.92
C LEU A 32 -8.13 3.50 5.42
N CYS A 33 -8.89 2.47 5.79
CA CYS A 33 -8.80 1.91 7.13
C CYS A 33 -7.48 1.13 7.26
N LYS A 34 -7.04 0.90 8.49
CA LYS A 34 -5.79 0.19 8.79
C LYS A 34 -5.70 -1.17 8.07
N ILE A 35 -6.79 -1.93 8.03
CA ILE A 35 -6.81 -3.27 7.43
C ILE A 35 -6.56 -3.19 5.92
N CYS A 36 -7.27 -2.30 5.21
CA CYS A 36 -7.08 -2.14 3.77
C CYS A 36 -5.69 -1.57 3.43
N TYR A 37 -5.11 -0.74 4.31
CA TYR A 37 -3.74 -0.28 4.15
C TYR A 37 -2.72 -1.41 4.33
N ASP A 38 -2.89 -2.26 5.35
CA ASP A 38 -2.02 -3.42 5.58
C ASP A 38 -2.06 -4.37 4.36
N ASP A 39 -3.23 -4.61 3.78
CA ASP A 39 -3.41 -5.41 2.56
C ASP A 39 -2.77 -4.76 1.32
N TYR A 40 -2.90 -3.43 1.18
CA TYR A 40 -2.26 -2.67 0.12
C TYR A 40 -0.73 -2.80 0.17
N MET A 41 -0.15 -2.56 1.36
CA MET A 41 1.29 -2.68 1.58
C MET A 41 1.79 -4.10 1.35
N ALA A 42 1.04 -5.12 1.76
CA ALA A 42 1.41 -6.51 1.50
C ALA A 42 1.52 -6.82 0.00
N LYS A 43 0.62 -6.25 -0.82
CA LYS A 43 0.67 -6.38 -2.29
C LYS A 43 1.87 -5.64 -2.88
N GLU A 44 2.12 -4.39 -2.48
CA GLU A 44 3.29 -3.63 -2.95
C GLU A 44 4.61 -4.33 -2.59
N MET A 45 4.74 -4.81 -1.35
CA MET A 45 5.93 -5.54 -0.91
C MET A 45 6.11 -6.86 -1.66
N THR A 46 5.02 -7.55 -2.00
CA THR A 46 5.06 -8.77 -2.82
C THR A 46 5.54 -8.45 -4.24
N GLN A 47 5.08 -7.35 -4.83
CA GLN A 47 5.50 -6.94 -6.16
C GLN A 47 6.98 -6.54 -6.18
N TYR A 48 7.40 -5.70 -5.24
CA TYR A 48 8.81 -5.33 -5.05
C TYR A 48 9.71 -6.57 -4.94
N TRP A 49 9.30 -7.57 -4.14
CA TRP A 49 10.08 -8.78 -3.97
C TRP A 49 10.16 -9.62 -5.25
N LYS A 50 9.07 -9.73 -6.01
CA LYS A 50 9.07 -10.41 -7.32
C LYS A 50 10.01 -9.73 -8.31
N ASP A 51 9.95 -8.41 -8.39
CA ASP A 51 10.79 -7.62 -9.28
C ASP A 51 12.27 -7.77 -8.89
N HIS A 52 12.57 -7.75 -7.59
CA HIS A 52 13.92 -7.98 -7.09
C HIS A 52 14.43 -9.38 -7.44
N ILE A 53 13.62 -10.44 -7.29
CA ILE A 53 14.00 -11.80 -7.71
C ILE A 53 14.27 -11.88 -9.21
N GLN A 54 13.45 -11.24 -10.04
CA GLN A 54 13.63 -11.24 -11.50
C GLN A 54 14.94 -10.53 -11.89
N GLU A 55 15.24 -9.40 -11.27
CA GLU A 55 16.50 -8.70 -11.50
C GLU A 55 17.71 -9.53 -11.04
N GLU A 56 17.63 -10.20 -9.89
CA GLU A 56 18.71 -11.08 -9.42
C GLU A 56 18.91 -12.30 -10.34
N LYS A 57 17.83 -12.92 -10.86
CA LYS A 57 17.93 -13.96 -11.89
C LYS A 57 18.61 -13.45 -13.17
N ARG A 58 18.27 -12.24 -13.62
CA ARG A 58 18.88 -11.59 -14.79
C ARG A 58 20.37 -11.31 -14.57
N ARG A 59 20.76 -10.84 -13.39
CA ARG A 59 22.15 -10.54 -13.03
C ARG A 59 23.02 -11.78 -12.90
N THR A 60 22.47 -12.84 -12.31
CA THR A 60 23.21 -14.08 -12.04
C THR A 60 23.20 -15.06 -13.22
N GLY A 61 22.41 -14.79 -14.27
CA GLY A 61 22.28 -15.67 -15.44
C GLY A 61 21.60 -17.01 -15.12
N MET A 62 20.92 -17.10 -13.98
CA MET A 62 20.18 -18.30 -13.57
C MET A 62 18.85 -18.36 -14.35
N SER A 63 18.87 -18.99 -15.52
CA SER A 63 17.68 -19.39 -16.30
C SER A 63 17.10 -20.70 -15.78
#